data_AF-A0A933GF42-F1
#
_entry.id   AF-A0A933GF42-F1
#
_cell.length_a   1.000
_cell.length_b   1.000
_cell.length_c   1.000
_cell.angle_alpha   90.00
_cell.angle_beta   90.00
_cell.angle_gamma   90.00
#
_symmetry.space_group_name_H-M   'P 1'
#
loop_
_entity.id
_entity.type
_entity.pdbx_description
1 polymer ?
#
loop_
_entity_poly.entity_id
_entity_poly.type
_entity_poly.pdbx_seq_one_letter_code
_entity_poly.pdbx_strand_id
1 'polypeptide(L)'
;MLIELREHLDRERIAPLGERLVFKALARLLGRPSLYRLSARLARLAQRPFLKEGRLQGLPDFFRRWTDSRDLPPVAERSFRERWSDLEKKS
;
A
#
# COMPACT_ATOMS: atom_id res chain seq x y z
N MET A 1 13.47 20.08 4.14
CA MET A 1 13.00 18.79 4.70
C MET A 1 11.70 18.35 4.04
N LEU A 2 11.38 17.05 3.96
CA LEU A 2 10.11 16.55 3.34
C LEU A 2 8.83 17.15 3.98
N ILE A 3 8.91 17.55 5.25
CA ILE A 3 7.81 18.20 5.98
C ILE A 3 7.57 19.63 5.44
N GLU A 4 8.62 20.39 5.14
CA GLU A 4 8.50 21.75 4.58
C GLU A 4 7.95 21.72 3.15
N LEU A 5 8.31 20.72 2.35
CA LEU A 5 7.76 20.55 1.00
C LEU A 5 6.25 20.23 1.06
N ARG A 6 5.83 19.43 2.05
CA ARG A 6 4.42 19.14 2.30
C ARG A 6 3.65 20.39 2.75
N GLU A 7 4.22 21.19 3.65
CA GLU A 7 3.63 22.46 4.07
C GLU A 7 3.50 23.44 2.89
N HIS A 8 4.53 23.54 2.05
CA HIS A 8 4.52 24.42 0.88
C HIS A 8 3.41 24.03 -0.11
N LEU A 9 3.28 22.74 -0.43
CA LEU A 9 2.22 22.22 -1.30
C LEU A 9 0.80 22.45 -0.74
N ASP A 10 0.62 22.33 0.58
CA ASP A 10 -0.67 22.57 1.22
C ASP A 10 -1.00 24.07 1.31
N ARG A 11 0.01 24.93 1.51
CA ARG A 11 -0.10 26.39 1.59
C ARG A 11 -0.37 27.02 0.22
N GLU A 12 0.27 26.51 -0.82
CA GLU A 12 0.05 26.96 -2.21
C GLU A 12 -1.21 26.35 -2.84
N ARG A 13 -1.97 25.51 -2.12
CA ARG A 13 -3.16 24.79 -2.63
C ARG A 13 -2.90 24.00 -3.92
N ILE A 14 -1.65 23.65 -4.19
CA ILE A 14 -1.24 22.97 -5.42
C ILE A 14 -1.73 21.52 -5.43
N ALA A 15 -1.97 20.92 -4.24
CA ALA A 15 -2.51 19.57 -4.14
C ALA A 15 -3.93 19.50 -4.73
N PRO A 16 -4.15 18.85 -5.90
CA PRO A 16 -5.48 18.61 -6.44
C PRO A 16 -6.40 17.97 -5.40
N LEU A 17 -7.69 18.35 -5.44
CA LEU A 17 -8.72 17.86 -4.53
C LEU A 17 -8.77 16.31 -4.48
N GLY A 18 -8.45 15.66 -5.60
CA GLY A 18 -8.32 14.20 -5.69
C GLY A 18 -7.23 13.63 -4.79
N GLU A 19 -6.02 14.20 -4.78
CA GLU A 19 -4.93 13.73 -3.92
C GLU A 19 -5.28 13.88 -2.43
N ARG A 20 -5.89 15.00 -2.05
CA ARG A 20 -6.35 15.20 -0.66
C ARG A 20 -7.35 14.13 -0.22
N LEU A 21 -8.28 13.76 -1.10
CA LEU A 21 -9.24 12.70 -0.83
C LEU A 21 -8.55 11.34 -0.68
N VAL A 22 -7.62 11.03 -1.59
CA VAL A 22 -6.82 9.78 -1.56
C VAL A 22 -6.02 9.68 -0.27
N PHE A 23 -5.26 10.72 0.10
CA PHE A 23 -4.46 10.71 1.33
C PHE A 23 -5.33 10.62 2.59
N LYS A 24 -6.50 11.27 2.62
CA LYS A 24 -7.44 11.15 3.74
C LYS A 24 -8.03 9.74 3.85
N ALA A 25 -8.34 9.11 2.73
CA ALA A 25 -8.77 7.71 2.71
C ALA A 25 -7.66 6.78 3.20
N LEU A 26 -6.43 6.97 2.71
CA LEU A 26 -5.22 6.26 3.15
C LEU A 26 -4.99 6.40 4.66
N ALA A 27 -5.09 7.61 5.20
CA ALA A 27 -4.94 7.86 6.64
C ALA A 27 -5.97 7.09 7.46
N ARG A 28 -7.25 7.05 7.03
CA ARG A 28 -8.29 6.28 7.69
C ARG A 28 -8.09 4.77 7.58
N LEU A 29 -7.62 4.29 6.43
CA LEU A 29 -7.31 2.88 6.20
C LEU A 29 -6.15 2.42 7.10
N LEU A 30 -5.08 3.20 7.18
CA LEU A 30 -3.89 2.87 7.97
C LEU A 30 -4.13 3.04 9.48
N GLY A 31 -4.96 4.02 9.88
CA GLY A 31 -5.28 4.28 11.29
C GLY A 31 -6.25 3.26 11.93
N ARG A 32 -6.95 2.44 11.13
CA ARG A 32 -7.91 1.44 11.63
C ARG A 32 -7.43 0.01 11.34
N PRO A 33 -7.10 -0.80 12.37
CA PRO A 33 -6.61 -2.17 12.17
C PRO A 33 -7.56 -3.09 11.39
N SER A 34 -8.88 -2.94 11.57
CA SER A 34 -9.89 -3.72 10.85
C SER A 34 -9.91 -3.41 9.35
N LEU A 35 -9.85 -2.12 8.99
CA LEU A 35 -9.79 -1.67 7.60
C LEU A 35 -8.48 -2.07 6.94
N TYR A 36 -7.36 -1.99 7.66
CA TYR A 36 -6.06 -2.47 7.18
C TYR A 36 -6.06 -3.98 6.88
N ARG A 37 -6.70 -4.79 7.72
CA ARG A 37 -6.85 -6.24 7.45
C ARG A 37 -7.73 -6.50 6.23
N LEU A 38 -8.82 -5.75 6.09
CA LEU A 38 -9.71 -5.87 4.93
C LEU A 38 -8.98 -5.46 3.63
N SER A 39 -8.25 -4.35 3.65
CA SER A 39 -7.49 -3.90 2.49
C SER A 39 -6.39 -4.89 2.12
N ALA A 40 -5.73 -5.53 3.10
CA ALA A 40 -4.78 -6.60 2.83
C ALA A 40 -5.44 -7.82 2.15
N ARG A 41 -6.65 -8.22 2.58
CA ARG A 41 -7.43 -9.29 1.91
C ARG A 41 -7.82 -8.92 0.49
N LEU A 42 -8.30 -7.69 0.30
CA LEU A 42 -8.67 -7.18 -1.02
C LEU A 42 -7.45 -7.10 -1.94
N ALA A 43 -6.31 -6.62 -1.44
CA ALA A 43 -5.05 -6.61 -2.17
C ALA A 43 -4.63 -8.02 -2.58
N ARG A 44 -4.82 -9.02 -1.71
CA ARG A 44 -4.56 -10.43 -2.04
C ARG A 44 -5.44 -10.98 -3.17
N LEU A 45 -6.70 -10.57 -3.24
CA LEU A 45 -7.59 -10.97 -4.32
C LEU A 45 -7.27 -10.21 -5.61
N ALA A 46 -7.03 -8.91 -5.51
CA ALA A 46 -6.72 -8.04 -6.65
C ALA A 46 -5.37 -8.38 -7.30
N GLN A 47 -4.39 -8.89 -6.55
CA GLN A 47 -3.11 -9.31 -7.12
C GLN A 47 -3.18 -10.64 -7.88
N ARG A 48 -4.15 -11.52 -7.62
CA ARG A 48 -4.25 -12.85 -8.26
C ARG A 48 -4.15 -12.80 -9.80
N PRO A 49 -4.87 -11.92 -10.52
CA PRO A 49 -4.73 -11.82 -11.99
C PRO A 49 -3.37 -11.27 -12.46
N PHE A 50 -2.62 -10.59 -11.60
CA PHE A 50 -1.30 -10.00 -11.91
C PHE A 50 -0.13 -10.82 -11.34
N LEU A 51 -0.43 -11.96 -10.70
CA LEU A 51 0.58 -12.88 -10.19
C LEU A 51 0.86 -13.94 -11.24
N LYS A 52 2.08 -13.95 -11.77
CA LYS A 52 2.60 -15.00 -12.64
C LYS A 52 3.91 -15.50 -12.05
N GLU A 53 4.01 -16.81 -11.84
CA GLU A 53 5.24 -17.48 -11.35
C GLU A 53 5.79 -16.90 -10.02
N GLY A 54 4.90 -16.52 -9.09
CA GLY A 54 5.30 -16.01 -7.78
C GLY A 54 5.84 -14.57 -7.80
N ARG A 55 5.70 -13.86 -8.92
CA ARG A 55 6.06 -12.44 -9.07
C ARG A 55 4.84 -11.65 -9.56
N LEU A 56 4.78 -10.38 -9.20
CA LEU A 56 3.81 -9.45 -9.77
C LEU A 56 4.23 -9.06 -11.20
N GLN A 57 3.90 -9.90 -12.19
CA GLN A 57 4.10 -9.61 -13.61
C GLN A 57 2.82 -9.03 -14.20
N GLY A 58 2.88 -7.77 -14.64
CA GLY A 58 1.76 -7.16 -15.37
C GLY A 58 1.01 -6.06 -14.62
N LEU A 59 1.69 -5.32 -13.73
CA LEU A 59 1.13 -4.05 -13.28
C LEU A 59 0.87 -3.15 -14.51
N PRO A 60 -0.23 -2.38 -14.51
CA PRO A 60 -0.56 -1.47 -15.61
C PRO A 60 0.62 -0.59 -16.02
N ASP A 61 0.70 -0.22 -17.31
CA ASP A 61 1.87 0.44 -17.91
C ASP A 61 2.31 1.73 -17.19
N PHE A 62 1.39 2.44 -16.54
CA PHE A 62 1.72 3.62 -15.74
C PHE A 62 2.54 3.31 -14.48
N PHE A 63 2.48 2.07 -13.97
CA PHE A 63 3.33 1.58 -12.87
C PHE A 63 4.60 0.86 -13.35
N ARG A 64 4.74 0.58 -14.66
CA ARG A 64 5.94 -0.11 -15.19
C ARG A 64 7.22 0.65 -14.85
N ARG A 65 7.27 1.97 -14.99
CA ARG A 65 8.47 2.76 -14.60
C ARG A 65 8.96 2.53 -13.16
N TRP A 66 8.06 2.20 -12.24
CA TRP A 66 8.41 1.90 -10.85
C TRP A 66 8.75 0.42 -10.62
N THR A 67 8.28 -0.47 -11.48
CA THR A 67 8.33 -1.93 -11.26
C THR A 67 9.18 -2.68 -12.28
N ASP A 68 9.62 -2.02 -13.33
CA ASP A 68 10.53 -2.55 -14.34
C ASP A 68 11.99 -2.62 -13.82
N SER A 69 12.35 -1.74 -12.89
CA SER A 69 13.66 -1.79 -12.22
C SER A 69 13.71 -2.75 -11.03
N ARG A 70 12.56 -3.22 -10.51
CA ARG A 70 12.49 -4.04 -9.29
C ARG A 70 11.36 -5.06 -9.33
N ASP A 71 11.74 -6.31 -9.13
CA ASP A 71 10.81 -7.39 -8.80
C ASP A 71 10.04 -7.07 -7.52
N LEU A 72 8.72 -6.99 -7.61
CA LEU A 72 7.87 -6.86 -6.44
C LEU A 72 7.46 -8.25 -5.93
N PRO A 73 7.78 -8.58 -4.67
CA PRO A 73 7.29 -9.81 -4.08
C PRO A 73 5.76 -9.74 -3.96
N PRO A 74 5.07 -10.89 -4.05
CA PRO A 74 3.63 -10.95 -3.84
C PRO A 74 3.27 -10.40 -2.46
N VAL A 75 2.07 -9.82 -2.34
CA VAL A 75 1.53 -9.44 -1.03
C VAL A 75 1.49 -10.70 -0.16
N ALA A 76 2.22 -10.65 0.94
CA ALA A 76 2.40 -11.77 1.84
C ALA A 76 1.06 -12.31 2.37
N GLU A 77 0.99 -13.63 2.54
CA GLU A 77 -0.21 -14.32 3.04
C GLU A 77 -0.58 -13.87 4.46
N ARG A 78 0.43 -13.62 5.30
CA ARG A 78 0.28 -13.10 6.67
C ARG A 78 0.92 -11.72 6.79
N SER A 79 0.17 -10.77 7.35
CA SER A 79 0.70 -9.45 7.70
C SER A 79 1.75 -9.58 8.81
N PHE A 80 2.64 -8.58 8.92
CA PHE A 80 3.63 -8.53 10.00
C PHE A 80 2.98 -8.62 11.39
N ARG A 81 1.85 -7.95 11.61
CA ARG A 81 1.12 -7.99 12.89
C ARG A 81 0.54 -9.36 13.20
N GLU A 82 0.02 -10.08 12.20
CA GLU A 82 -0.46 -11.45 12.38
C GLU A 82 0.70 -12.37 12.77
N ARG A 83 1.83 -12.27 12.06
CA ARG A 83 3.05 -13.02 12.41
C ARG A 83 3.56 -12.68 13.81
N TRP A 84 3.49 -11.41 14.21
CA TRP A 84 3.92 -10.97 15.53
C TRP A 84 3.04 -11.54 16.65
N SER A 85 1.71 -11.51 16.49
CA SER A 85 0.79 -12.08 17.47
C SER A 85 0.93 -13.60 17.58
N ASP A 86 1.22 -14.29 16.47
CA ASP A 86 1.50 -15.74 16.48
C ASP A 86 2.80 -16.06 17.25
N LEU A 87 3.81 -15.18 17.17
CA LEU A 87 5.07 -15.33 17.91
C LEU A 87 4.88 -15.10 19.41
N GLU A 88 4.11 -14.08 19.81
CA GLU A 88 3.81 -13.80 21.23
C GLU A 88 3.03 -14.94 21.91
N LYS A 89 2.17 -15.66 21.18
CA LYS A 89 1.40 -16.78 21.73
C LYS A 89 2.20 -18.07 21.90
N LYS A 90 3.38 -18.14 21.28
CA LYS A 90 4.22 -19.35 21.23
C LYS A 90 5.38 -19.31 22.23
N SER A 91 5.54 -18.19 22.95
CA SER A 91 6.53 -17.98 24.01
C SER A 91 5.88 -18.04 25.38
#